data_AF-A0A6G2JV43-F1
#
_entry.id   AF-A0A6G2JV43-F1
#
_cell.length_a   1.000
_cell.length_b   1.000
_cell.length_c   1.000
_cell.angle_alpha   90.00
_cell.angle_beta   90.00
_cell.angle_gamma   90.00
#
_symmetry.space_group_name_H-M   'P 1'
#
loop_
_entity.id
_entity.type
_entity.pdbx_description
1 polymer ?
#
loop_
_entity_poly.entity_id
_entity_poly.type
_entity_poly.pdbx_seq_one_letter_code
_entity_poly.pdbx_strand_id
1 'polypeptide(L)'
;MIHRALLPDPEEAAAQFIRLLCGDMELALRDAEVANVWDVDASSASLARVTAAGNASPLAARLRRSPRVADDLKGLNDEELVREAVSRGLAGTGLGDSAITEACADLATAMADAGQSNEKLAVLIDSCGLGSAPPRLELGVVLMREPMAAEPQQVGHDADQHLWLCVQPLCDSVRLGEPRAFPFVPISVNADAPNAMIRLPDGAPTGISFNTHLYRLQQARFAPSAAGAVVAQGSPTNWHFTDEHGVRYRAVTRLRSDLSAQVVHSLGSATTRVGTDQSEWLRRGART
;
A
#
# COMPACT_ATOMS: atom_id res chain seq x y z
N MET A 1 -8.73 7.77 12.97
CA MET A 1 -7.28 7.92 13.19
C MET A 1 -6.83 9.38 13.32
N ILE A 2 -7.50 10.34 12.68
CA ILE A 2 -7.14 11.79 12.71
C ILE A 2 -7.21 12.44 14.10
N HIS A 3 -8.10 11.96 14.99
CA HIS A 3 -8.27 12.57 16.32
C HIS A 3 -7.06 12.41 17.28
N ARG A 4 -6.06 11.60 16.90
CA ARG A 4 -4.88 11.29 17.71
C ARG A 4 -3.59 11.99 17.25
N ALA A 5 -3.60 12.60 16.07
CA ALA A 5 -2.54 13.52 15.61
C ALA A 5 -2.70 14.93 16.20
N LEU A 6 -3.76 15.16 16.98
CA LEU A 6 -4.09 16.41 17.66
C LEU A 6 -3.81 16.32 19.17
N LEU A 7 -2.92 15.44 19.60
CA LEU A 7 -2.43 15.50 20.98
C LEU A 7 -1.75 16.87 21.16
N PRO A 8 -2.07 17.60 22.24
CA PRO A 8 -1.53 18.94 22.46
C PRO A 8 -0.02 18.95 22.63
N ASP A 9 0.58 17.81 22.97
CA ASP A 9 2.01 17.60 23.03
C ASP A 9 2.53 16.94 21.72
N PRO A 10 3.32 17.68 20.90
CA PRO A 10 3.87 17.16 19.66
C PRO A 10 4.89 16.04 19.86
N GLU A 11 5.57 15.98 21.01
CA GLU A 11 6.54 14.90 21.29
C GLU A 11 5.82 13.59 21.61
N GLU A 12 4.69 13.66 22.32
CA GLU A 12 3.86 12.50 22.62
C GLU A 12 3.18 11.96 21.35
N ALA A 13 2.70 12.85 20.47
CA ALA A 13 2.15 12.49 19.16
C ALA A 13 3.21 11.80 18.29
N ALA A 14 4.44 12.33 18.26
CA ALA A 14 5.55 11.74 17.50
C ALA A 14 5.96 10.37 18.07
N ALA A 15 6.11 10.24 19.39
CA ALA A 15 6.45 8.99 20.05
C ALA A 15 5.39 7.90 19.81
N GLN A 16 4.11 8.29 19.81
CA GLN A 16 3.00 7.38 19.55
C GLN A 16 2.94 6.96 18.07
N PHE A 17 3.18 7.88 17.15
CA PHE A 17 3.28 7.57 15.72
C PHE A 17 4.42 6.61 15.43
N ILE A 18 5.60 6.84 16.03
CA ILE A 18 6.75 5.94 15.92
C ILE A 18 6.40 4.54 16.43
N ARG A 19 5.71 4.42 17.57
CA ARG A 19 5.30 3.11 18.10
C ARG A 19 4.33 2.37 17.18
N LEU A 20 3.39 3.09 16.58
CA LEU A 20 2.46 2.52 15.59
C LEU A 20 3.20 2.07 14.33
N LEU A 21 4.08 2.92 13.80
CA LEU A 21 4.90 2.58 12.64
C LEU A 21 5.80 1.36 12.92
N CYS A 22 6.45 1.32 14.08
CA CYS A 22 7.26 0.17 14.49
C CYS A 22 6.42 -1.10 14.66
N GLY A 23 5.22 -1.01 15.24
CA GLY A 23 4.33 -2.16 15.40
C GLY A 23 3.83 -2.70 14.04
N ASP A 24 3.50 -1.80 13.12
CA ASP A 24 3.10 -2.17 11.75
C ASP A 24 4.27 -2.77 10.97
N MET A 25 5.47 -2.20 11.10
CA MET A 25 6.69 -2.76 10.51
C MET A 25 7.01 -4.13 11.11
N GLU A 26 6.89 -4.29 12.42
CA GLU A 26 7.09 -5.58 13.09
C GLU A 26 6.10 -6.63 12.59
N LEU A 27 4.82 -6.27 12.46
CA LEU A 27 3.79 -7.17 11.94
C LEU A 27 4.06 -7.55 10.48
N ALA A 28 4.41 -6.57 9.63
CA ALA A 28 4.74 -6.80 8.23
C ALA A 28 6.00 -7.68 8.06
N LEU A 29 7.03 -7.45 8.87
CA LEU A 29 8.26 -8.25 8.89
C LEU A 29 7.99 -9.68 9.38
N ARG A 30 7.09 -9.84 10.36
CA ARG A 30 6.70 -11.15 10.91
C ARG A 30 5.86 -11.96 9.93
N ASP A 31 4.89 -11.33 9.27
CA ASP A 31 4.03 -11.96 8.25
C ASP A 31 4.80 -12.35 6.99
N ALA A 32 5.86 -11.61 6.65
CA ALA A 32 6.73 -11.92 5.52
C ALA A 32 7.84 -12.94 5.84
N GLU A 33 7.80 -13.59 7.02
CA GLU A 33 8.84 -14.52 7.50
C GLU A 33 10.26 -13.96 7.38
N VAL A 34 10.43 -12.63 7.55
CA VAL A 34 11.72 -11.97 7.28
C VAL A 34 12.81 -12.51 8.18
N ALA A 35 12.49 -13.04 9.37
CA ALA A 35 13.45 -13.75 10.23
C ALA A 35 14.17 -14.94 9.54
N ASN A 36 13.56 -15.57 8.52
CA ASN A 36 14.14 -16.69 7.78
C ASN A 36 15.07 -16.25 6.62
N VAL A 37 14.99 -14.98 6.21
CA VAL A 37 15.73 -14.41 5.07
C VAL A 37 16.72 -13.32 5.53
N TRP A 38 16.42 -12.69 6.65
CA TRP A 38 17.20 -11.63 7.24
C TRP A 38 18.38 -12.24 7.99
N ASP A 39 19.54 -12.17 7.36
CA ASP A 39 20.81 -12.39 8.03
C ASP A 39 21.02 -11.28 9.06
N VAL A 40 20.61 -11.57 10.30
CA VAL A 40 20.69 -10.67 11.45
C VAL A 40 22.15 -10.29 11.70
N ASP A 41 23.09 -11.19 11.42
CA ASP A 41 24.52 -10.96 11.64
C ASP A 41 25.10 -10.05 10.54
N ALA A 42 24.74 -10.25 9.26
CA ALA A 42 25.17 -9.37 8.18
C ALA A 42 24.56 -7.96 8.29
N SER A 43 23.30 -7.86 8.70
CA SER A 43 22.61 -6.58 8.91
C SER A 43 23.13 -5.84 10.13
N SER A 44 23.37 -6.55 11.25
CA SER A 44 24.01 -5.98 12.43
C SER A 44 25.46 -5.59 12.17
N ALA A 45 26.20 -6.33 11.33
CA ALA A 45 27.54 -5.95 10.89
C ALA A 45 27.53 -4.75 9.91
N SER A 46 26.48 -4.57 9.11
CA SER A 46 26.31 -3.40 8.25
C SER A 46 25.94 -2.16 9.07
N LEU A 47 24.98 -2.30 10.00
CA LEU A 47 24.62 -1.26 10.97
C LEU A 47 25.79 -0.92 11.87
N ALA A 48 26.56 -1.89 12.36
CA ALA A 48 27.79 -1.66 13.12
C ALA A 48 28.87 -1.00 12.28
N ARG A 49 28.98 -1.25 10.96
CA ARG A 49 29.91 -0.50 10.10
C ARG A 49 29.49 0.96 9.91
N VAL A 50 28.19 1.24 9.89
CA VAL A 50 27.64 2.60 9.79
C VAL A 50 27.66 3.33 11.14
N THR A 51 27.46 2.63 12.26
CA THR A 51 27.36 3.23 13.61
C THR A 51 28.66 3.17 14.42
N ALA A 52 29.51 2.16 14.24
CA ALA A 52 30.82 2.10 14.91
C ALA A 52 31.87 2.99 14.23
N ALA A 53 31.62 3.47 13.01
CA ALA A 53 32.46 4.45 12.34
C ALA A 53 31.79 5.83 12.35
N GLY A 54 31.59 6.43 13.54
CA GLY A 54 31.33 7.88 13.68
C GLY A 54 32.51 8.72 13.16
N ASN A 55 32.89 8.52 11.90
CA ASN A 55 34.17 8.83 11.34
C ASN A 55 33.93 9.22 9.87
N ALA A 56 33.59 10.49 9.66
CA ALA A 56 33.48 11.15 8.35
C ALA A 56 34.82 11.12 7.54
N SER A 57 35.86 10.55 8.12
CA SER A 57 37.26 10.56 7.66
C SER A 57 37.52 9.99 6.26
N PRO A 58 36.87 8.91 5.78
CA PRO A 58 37.11 8.42 4.41
C PRO A 58 36.63 9.41 3.33
N LEU A 59 35.51 10.10 3.59
CA LEU A 59 34.93 11.09 2.68
C LEU A 59 35.69 12.42 2.78
N ALA A 60 36.02 12.85 3.99
CA ALA A 60 36.84 14.04 4.24
C ALA A 60 38.25 13.92 3.64
N ALA A 61 38.89 12.75 3.74
CA ALA A 61 40.20 12.49 3.14
C ALA A 61 40.17 12.53 1.61
N ARG A 62 39.05 12.15 0.98
CA ARG A 62 38.86 12.28 -0.47
C ARG A 62 38.61 13.73 -0.89
N LEU A 63 37.82 14.47 -0.12
CA LEU A 63 37.57 15.90 -0.36
C LEU A 63 38.85 16.73 -0.25
N ARG A 64 39.66 16.54 0.80
CA ARG A 64 40.92 17.29 0.98
C ARG A 64 41.98 17.04 -0.11
N ARG A 65 41.90 15.93 -0.84
CA ARG A 65 42.80 15.61 -1.96
C ARG A 65 42.32 16.17 -3.30
N SER A 66 41.09 16.69 -3.37
CA SER A 66 40.54 17.27 -4.59
C SER A 66 41.10 18.69 -4.79
N PRO A 67 41.69 19.01 -5.97
CA PRO A 67 42.24 20.35 -6.25
C PRO A 67 41.16 21.44 -6.37
N ARG A 68 39.87 21.07 -6.31
CA ARG A 68 38.71 21.98 -6.41
C ARG A 68 38.13 22.39 -5.05
N VAL A 69 38.62 21.84 -3.95
CA VAL A 69 38.20 22.26 -2.61
C VAL A 69 38.91 23.57 -2.30
N ALA A 70 38.13 24.64 -2.20
CA ALA A 70 38.61 25.98 -1.91
C ALA A 70 39.44 25.99 -0.61
N ASP A 71 40.53 26.75 -0.58
CA ASP A 71 41.53 26.71 0.49
C ASP A 71 40.94 27.02 1.88
N ASP A 72 39.82 27.74 1.91
CA ASP A 72 39.04 28.08 3.10
C ASP A 72 38.37 26.86 3.77
N LEU A 73 38.20 25.74 3.05
CA LEU A 73 37.60 24.51 3.58
C LEU A 73 38.63 23.57 4.23
N LYS A 74 39.94 23.74 3.98
CA LYS A 74 40.98 22.82 4.45
C LYS A 74 41.18 22.83 5.98
N GLY A 75 40.77 23.90 6.66
CA GLY A 75 40.87 24.06 8.11
C GLY A 75 39.71 23.45 8.92
N LEU A 76 38.65 22.98 8.24
CA LEU A 76 37.48 22.41 8.91
C LEU A 76 37.73 20.97 9.34
N ASN A 77 37.09 20.57 10.45
CA ASN A 77 37.10 19.16 10.87
C ASN A 77 36.32 18.29 9.87
N ASP A 78 36.46 16.97 9.96
CA ASP A 78 35.95 16.04 8.94
C ASP A 78 34.42 16.12 8.76
N GLU A 79 33.66 16.38 9.83
CA GLU A 79 32.20 16.52 9.75
C GLU A 79 31.77 17.88 9.18
N GLU A 80 32.43 18.96 9.58
CA GLU A 80 32.17 20.31 9.07
C GLU A 80 32.54 20.43 7.59
N LEU A 81 33.66 19.83 7.18
CA LEU A 81 34.11 19.78 5.79
C LEU A 81 33.07 19.09 4.90
N VAL A 82 32.52 17.95 5.34
CA VAL A 82 31.52 17.21 4.57
C VAL A 82 30.21 17.98 4.47
N ARG A 83 29.76 18.59 5.58
CA ARG A 83 28.54 19.40 5.61
C ARG A 83 28.64 20.62 4.68
N GLU A 84 29.76 21.32 4.71
CA GLU A 84 29.99 22.54 3.93
C GLU A 84 30.29 22.23 2.45
N ALA A 85 30.99 21.14 2.16
CA ALA A 85 31.22 20.69 0.78
C ALA A 85 29.91 20.28 0.07
N VAL A 86 28.98 19.64 0.78
CA VAL A 86 27.65 19.29 0.26
C VAL A 86 26.80 20.55 0.06
N SER A 87 26.83 21.49 1.02
CA SER A 87 26.12 22.78 0.91
C SER A 87 26.61 23.61 -0.29
N ARG A 88 27.93 23.70 -0.50
CA ARG A 88 28.54 24.47 -1.59
C ARG A 88 28.49 23.76 -2.94
N GLY A 89 28.54 22.42 -2.95
CA GLY A 89 28.40 21.60 -4.17
C GLY A 89 27.03 21.74 -4.85
N LEU A 90 26.00 22.16 -4.12
CA LEU A 90 24.67 22.45 -4.68
C LEU A 90 24.50 23.92 -5.10
N ALA A 91 25.39 24.81 -4.67
CA ALA A 91 25.19 26.26 -4.78
C ALA A 91 25.97 26.95 -5.93
N GLY A 92 26.76 26.23 -6.74
CA GLY A 92 27.64 26.90 -7.73
C GLY A 92 28.17 26.07 -8.91
N THR A 93 27.54 24.96 -9.26
CA THR A 93 28.13 24.04 -10.25
C THR A 93 27.82 24.41 -11.69
N GLY A 94 28.72 25.20 -12.30
CA GLY A 94 28.99 25.13 -13.74
C GLY A 94 29.60 23.77 -14.12
N LEU A 95 28.82 22.71 -13.97
CA LEU A 95 29.14 21.37 -14.47
C LEU A 95 28.99 21.40 -16.00
N GLY A 96 30.00 20.92 -16.73
CA GLY A 96 29.87 20.74 -18.18
C GLY A 96 28.77 19.72 -18.49
N ASP A 97 28.01 19.98 -19.55
CA ASP A 97 26.78 19.25 -19.90
C ASP A 97 26.90 17.72 -19.83
N SER A 98 28.07 17.14 -20.15
CA SER A 98 28.27 15.69 -20.11
C SER A 98 28.23 15.09 -18.69
N ALA A 99 28.79 15.79 -17.69
CA ALA A 99 28.84 15.31 -16.31
C ALA A 99 27.50 15.52 -15.59
N ILE A 100 26.75 16.57 -15.97
CA ILE A 100 25.35 16.72 -15.57
C ILE A 100 24.51 15.61 -16.19
N THR A 101 24.72 15.32 -17.48
CA THR A 101 23.97 14.28 -18.18
C THR A 101 24.22 12.89 -17.60
N GLU A 102 25.48 12.58 -17.25
CA GLU A 102 25.85 11.31 -16.61
C GLU A 102 25.30 11.21 -15.18
N ALA A 103 25.43 12.25 -14.36
CA ALA A 103 24.85 12.26 -13.01
C ALA A 103 23.30 12.26 -13.04
N CYS A 104 22.68 12.90 -14.02
CA CYS A 104 21.23 12.84 -14.25
C CYS A 104 20.79 11.48 -14.77
N ALA A 105 21.61 10.79 -15.58
CA ALA A 105 21.33 9.44 -16.06
C ALA A 105 21.47 8.40 -14.94
N ASP A 106 22.49 8.54 -14.09
CA ASP A 106 22.67 7.73 -12.88
C ASP A 106 21.54 7.99 -11.87
N LEU A 107 21.15 9.25 -11.68
CA LEU A 107 20.00 9.61 -10.85
C LEU A 107 18.70 9.08 -11.46
N ALA A 108 18.51 9.16 -12.78
CA ALA A 108 17.33 8.63 -13.45
C ALA A 108 17.27 7.10 -13.36
N THR A 109 18.41 6.42 -13.42
CA THR A 109 18.52 4.97 -13.23
C THR A 109 18.23 4.59 -11.77
N ALA A 110 18.81 5.32 -10.81
CA ALA A 110 18.52 5.15 -9.40
C ALA A 110 17.06 5.48 -9.05
N MET A 111 16.45 6.45 -9.73
CA MET A 111 15.02 6.77 -9.60
C MET A 111 14.12 5.72 -10.25
N ALA A 112 14.56 5.09 -11.36
CA ALA A 112 13.85 3.97 -11.99
C ALA A 112 13.89 2.72 -11.10
N ASP A 113 15.04 2.42 -10.50
CA ASP A 113 15.20 1.35 -9.49
C ASP A 113 14.46 1.69 -8.18
N ALA A 114 14.39 2.97 -7.82
CA ALA A 114 13.54 3.46 -6.74
C ALA A 114 12.06 3.29 -7.08
N GLY A 115 11.64 3.38 -8.34
CA GLY A 115 10.26 3.12 -8.77
C GLY A 115 9.79 1.72 -8.37
N GLN A 116 10.56 0.69 -8.73
CA GLN A 116 10.24 -0.69 -8.33
C GLN A 116 10.32 -0.91 -6.82
N SER A 117 11.25 -0.22 -6.15
CA SER A 117 11.39 -0.30 -4.69
C SER A 117 10.23 0.40 -3.97
N ASN A 118 9.75 1.52 -4.51
CA ASN A 118 8.60 2.27 -4.03
C ASN A 118 7.31 1.48 -4.22
N GLU A 119 7.13 0.79 -5.34
CA GLU A 119 5.97 -0.08 -5.57
C GLU A 119 5.95 -1.27 -4.60
N LYS A 120 7.10 -1.92 -4.37
CA LYS A 120 7.19 -3.01 -3.37
C LYS A 120 6.88 -2.51 -1.97
N LEU A 121 7.40 -1.33 -1.61
CA LEU A 121 7.10 -0.69 -0.33
C LEU A 121 5.62 -0.31 -0.25
N ALA A 122 5.03 0.24 -1.31
CA ALA A 122 3.61 0.59 -1.36
C ALA A 122 2.71 -0.64 -1.17
N VAL A 123 3.04 -1.78 -1.80
CA VAL A 123 2.31 -3.04 -1.59
C VAL A 123 2.34 -3.48 -0.13
N LEU A 124 3.49 -3.35 0.55
CA LEU A 124 3.63 -3.67 1.97
C LEU A 124 2.90 -2.66 2.87
N ILE A 125 2.85 -1.40 2.45
CA ILE A 125 2.13 -0.34 3.16
C ILE A 125 0.64 -0.48 3.00
N ASP A 126 0.11 -1.00 1.89
CA ASP A 126 -1.34 -0.99 1.63
C ASP A 126 -2.01 -2.36 1.88
N SER A 127 -1.24 -3.45 1.79
CA SER A 127 -1.77 -4.80 1.84
C SER A 127 -0.88 -5.78 2.61
N CYS A 128 -1.50 -6.79 3.19
CA CYS A 128 -0.84 -7.89 3.87
C CYS A 128 -1.22 -9.24 3.27
N GLY A 129 -0.31 -10.21 3.38
CA GLY A 129 -0.59 -11.59 3.02
C GLY A 129 -1.73 -12.18 3.87
N LEU A 130 -2.27 -13.30 3.40
CA LEU A 130 -3.37 -13.99 4.09
C LEU A 130 -2.90 -14.94 5.21
N GLY A 131 -1.59 -15.09 5.38
CA GLY A 131 -0.98 -15.96 6.39
C GLY A 131 -1.13 -17.47 6.09
N SER A 132 -0.62 -18.29 7.00
CA SER A 132 -0.66 -19.75 6.89
C SER A 132 -1.98 -20.37 7.36
N ALA A 133 -2.79 -19.63 8.12
CA ALA A 133 -4.12 -20.05 8.54
C ALA A 133 -5.18 -19.70 7.48
N PRO A 134 -6.25 -20.49 7.34
CA PRO A 134 -7.34 -20.17 6.41
C PRO A 134 -7.98 -18.81 6.75
N PRO A 135 -7.95 -17.83 5.83
CA PRO A 135 -8.54 -16.52 6.08
C PRO A 135 -10.07 -16.61 6.13
N ARG A 136 -10.65 -15.71 6.92
CA ARG A 136 -12.10 -15.49 6.95
C ARG A 136 -12.50 -14.45 5.92
N LEU A 137 -13.68 -14.59 5.34
CA LEU A 137 -14.26 -13.57 4.47
C LEU A 137 -14.80 -12.43 5.34
N GLU A 138 -14.08 -11.32 5.35
CA GLU A 138 -14.36 -10.15 6.19
C GLU A 138 -13.81 -8.89 5.53
N LEU A 139 -14.07 -7.74 6.16
CA LEU A 139 -13.60 -6.43 5.71
C LEU A 139 -12.13 -6.47 5.28
N GLY A 140 -11.86 -5.97 4.07
CA GLY A 140 -10.50 -5.82 3.57
C GLY A 140 -10.00 -7.00 2.72
N VAL A 141 -10.68 -8.14 2.74
CA VAL A 141 -10.29 -9.28 1.90
C VAL A 141 -10.58 -8.98 0.43
N VAL A 142 -9.53 -9.10 -0.40
CA VAL A 142 -9.61 -8.95 -1.85
C VAL A 142 -9.79 -10.32 -2.49
N LEU A 143 -10.84 -10.46 -3.29
CA LEU A 143 -11.18 -11.66 -4.03
C LEU A 143 -10.96 -11.45 -5.52
N MET A 144 -10.55 -12.50 -6.20
CA MET A 144 -10.54 -12.60 -7.66
C MET A 144 -11.47 -13.73 -8.09
N ARG A 145 -12.52 -13.42 -8.85
CA ARG A 145 -13.43 -14.44 -9.41
C ARG A 145 -12.67 -15.30 -10.42
N GLU A 146 -12.70 -16.62 -10.24
CA GLU A 146 -12.10 -17.55 -11.22
C GLU A 146 -13.07 -17.70 -12.41
N PRO A 147 -12.57 -17.66 -13.67
CA PRO A 147 -13.43 -17.86 -14.84
C PRO A 147 -14.01 -19.28 -14.84
N MET A 148 -15.33 -19.38 -15.01
CA MET A 148 -15.98 -20.68 -15.21
C MET A 148 -15.76 -21.16 -16.63
N ALA A 149 -15.44 -22.45 -16.81
CA ALA A 149 -15.13 -23.06 -18.11
C ALA A 149 -16.25 -22.99 -19.18
N ALA A 150 -17.45 -22.51 -18.82
CA ALA A 150 -18.62 -22.43 -19.68
C ALA A 150 -19.15 -21.00 -19.94
N GLU A 151 -18.54 -19.96 -19.36
CA GLU A 151 -18.97 -18.58 -19.66
C GLU A 151 -18.24 -18.06 -20.91
N PRO A 152 -18.94 -17.63 -21.97
CA PRO A 152 -18.31 -16.94 -23.07
C PRO A 152 -17.66 -15.65 -22.54
N GLN A 153 -16.37 -15.47 -22.79
CA GLN A 153 -15.66 -14.22 -22.52
C GLN A 153 -16.44 -13.08 -23.18
N GLN A 154 -17.15 -12.28 -22.38
CA GLN A 154 -17.77 -11.06 -22.86
C GLN A 154 -16.64 -10.08 -23.19
N VAL A 155 -16.32 -9.99 -24.48
CA VAL A 155 -15.41 -8.97 -25.04
C VAL A 155 -16.16 -7.64 -25.01
N GLY A 156 -16.13 -7.02 -23.86
CA GLY A 156 -16.56 -5.65 -23.60
C GLY A 156 -15.65 -5.04 -22.54
N HIS A 157 -15.68 -3.72 -22.41
CA HIS A 157 -14.86 -2.92 -21.47
C HIS A 157 -14.97 -3.29 -19.97
N ASP A 158 -15.69 -4.37 -19.62
CA ASP A 158 -15.90 -4.94 -18.28
C ASP A 158 -15.10 -6.23 -18.03
N ALA A 159 -14.31 -6.72 -18.99
CA ALA A 159 -13.42 -7.88 -18.83
C ALA A 159 -12.34 -7.69 -17.73
N ASP A 160 -12.17 -6.47 -17.22
CA ASP A 160 -11.19 -6.12 -16.20
C ASP A 160 -11.72 -6.26 -14.75
N GLN A 161 -13.01 -6.56 -14.53
CA GLN A 161 -13.63 -6.52 -13.18
C GLN A 161 -13.75 -7.88 -12.48
N HIS A 162 -12.66 -8.66 -12.48
CA HIS A 162 -12.60 -9.91 -11.72
C HIS A 162 -12.22 -9.71 -10.24
N LEU A 163 -11.76 -8.52 -9.86
CA LEU A 163 -11.26 -8.22 -8.52
C LEU A 163 -12.28 -7.45 -7.71
N TRP A 164 -12.58 -7.93 -6.50
CA TRP A 164 -13.58 -7.38 -5.61
C TRP A 164 -13.04 -7.24 -4.19
N LEU A 165 -13.35 -6.13 -3.52
CA LEU A 165 -13.03 -5.89 -2.12
C LEU A 165 -14.25 -6.21 -1.23
N CYS A 166 -14.10 -7.11 -0.27
CA CYS A 166 -15.13 -7.33 0.74
C CYS A 166 -15.22 -6.14 1.70
N VAL A 167 -16.43 -5.58 1.85
CA VAL A 167 -16.70 -4.45 2.75
C VAL A 167 -17.60 -4.82 3.94
N GLN A 168 -17.83 -6.13 4.17
CA GLN A 168 -18.61 -6.61 5.32
C GLN A 168 -17.86 -6.32 6.64
N PRO A 169 -18.45 -5.62 7.61
CA PRO A 169 -17.83 -5.42 8.91
C PRO A 169 -17.51 -6.73 9.63
N LEU A 170 -16.40 -6.78 10.37
CA LEU A 170 -15.93 -7.98 11.08
C LEU A 170 -17.00 -8.58 12.01
N CYS A 171 -17.72 -7.73 12.74
CA CYS A 171 -18.79 -8.14 13.66
C CYS A 171 -19.94 -8.88 12.96
N ASP A 172 -20.15 -8.58 11.68
CA ASP A 172 -21.24 -9.15 10.88
C ASP A 172 -20.79 -10.36 10.05
N SER A 173 -19.49 -10.66 10.03
CA SER A 173 -18.87 -11.83 9.39
C SER A 173 -18.76 -13.05 10.30
N VAL A 174 -19.20 -12.95 11.56
CA VAL A 174 -19.13 -14.01 12.58
C VAL A 174 -20.51 -14.38 13.10
N ARG A 175 -20.61 -15.53 13.79
CA ARG A 175 -21.87 -16.06 14.37
C ARG A 175 -22.98 -16.24 13.33
N LEU A 176 -22.59 -16.56 12.10
CA LEU A 176 -23.48 -16.84 10.99
C LEU A 176 -24.13 -18.22 11.19
N GLY A 177 -25.45 -18.27 11.23
CA GLY A 177 -26.22 -19.52 11.32
C GLY A 177 -26.77 -20.02 9.98
N GLU A 178 -26.82 -19.15 8.98
CA GLU A 178 -27.37 -19.42 7.66
C GLU A 178 -26.55 -18.71 6.58
N PRO A 179 -26.69 -19.11 5.30
CA PRO A 179 -26.01 -18.43 4.21
C PRO A 179 -26.37 -16.96 4.10
N ARG A 180 -25.36 -16.12 3.84
CA ARG A 180 -25.48 -14.65 3.84
C ARG A 180 -24.81 -14.03 2.63
N ALA A 181 -25.43 -12.96 2.10
CA ALA A 181 -24.84 -12.11 1.09
C ALA A 181 -23.77 -11.21 1.70
N PHE A 182 -22.57 -11.23 1.12
CA PHE A 182 -21.48 -10.32 1.46
C PHE A 182 -21.41 -9.20 0.41
N PRO A 183 -21.31 -7.92 0.82
CA PRO A 183 -21.15 -6.80 -0.09
C PRO A 183 -19.70 -6.69 -0.56
N PHE A 184 -19.56 -6.39 -1.85
CA PHE A 184 -18.29 -6.26 -2.53
C PHE A 184 -18.22 -4.97 -3.34
N VAL A 185 -17.07 -4.31 -3.27
CA VAL A 185 -16.73 -3.17 -4.11
C VAL A 185 -15.89 -3.66 -5.29
N PRO A 186 -16.29 -3.39 -6.55
CA PRO A 186 -15.46 -3.69 -7.70
C PRO A 186 -14.14 -2.93 -7.65
N ILE A 187 -13.07 -3.61 -8.04
CA ILE A 187 -11.72 -3.05 -8.16
C ILE A 187 -11.37 -2.95 -9.64
N SER A 188 -10.83 -1.79 -10.02
CA SER A 188 -10.19 -1.59 -11.32
C SER A 188 -8.68 -1.67 -11.14
N VAL A 189 -8.01 -2.39 -12.04
CA VAL A 189 -6.54 -2.48 -12.10
C VAL A 189 -5.98 -1.39 -13.01
N ASN A 190 -4.73 -0.99 -12.77
CA ASN A 190 -3.97 -0.06 -13.61
C ASN A 190 -4.67 1.30 -13.81
N ALA A 191 -5.27 1.83 -12.75
CA ALA A 191 -5.81 3.19 -12.78
C ALA A 191 -4.68 4.23 -12.84
N ASP A 192 -4.88 5.31 -13.59
CA ASP A 192 -3.92 6.44 -13.70
C ASP A 192 -3.56 7.05 -12.33
N ALA A 193 -4.48 6.94 -11.36
CA ALA A 193 -4.28 7.33 -9.97
C ALA A 193 -4.82 6.21 -9.05
N PRO A 194 -3.98 5.23 -8.68
CA PRO A 194 -4.41 4.13 -7.83
C PRO A 194 -4.73 4.62 -6.42
N ASN A 195 -5.76 4.03 -5.81
CA ASN A 195 -6.06 4.24 -4.40
C ASN A 195 -5.16 3.43 -3.48
N ALA A 196 -4.64 2.30 -3.97
CA ALA A 196 -3.80 1.39 -3.23
C ALA A 196 -2.97 0.50 -4.16
N MET A 197 -2.00 -0.20 -3.58
CA MET A 197 -1.13 -1.15 -4.24
C MET A 197 -1.29 -2.56 -3.65
N ILE A 198 -1.50 -3.56 -4.51
CA ILE A 198 -1.57 -4.97 -4.09
C ILE A 198 -0.62 -5.84 -4.90
N ARG A 199 -0.38 -7.08 -4.44
CA ARG A 199 0.29 -8.11 -5.23
C ARG A 199 -0.73 -9.06 -5.84
N LEU A 200 -0.74 -9.16 -7.17
CA LEU A 200 -1.56 -10.15 -7.86
C LEU A 200 -0.92 -11.56 -7.80
N PRO A 201 -1.68 -12.62 -8.15
CA PRO A 201 -1.16 -13.98 -8.16
C PRO A 201 0.07 -14.26 -9.03
N ASP A 202 0.30 -13.45 -10.05
CA ASP A 202 1.51 -13.48 -10.90
C ASP A 202 2.74 -12.88 -10.20
N GLY A 203 2.55 -12.31 -9.01
CA GLY A 203 3.58 -11.67 -8.21
C GLY A 203 3.81 -10.19 -8.56
N ALA A 204 3.13 -9.63 -9.55
CA ALA A 204 3.33 -8.24 -9.94
C ALA A 204 2.71 -7.27 -8.91
N PRO A 205 3.38 -6.15 -8.57
CA PRO A 205 2.72 -5.04 -7.92
C PRO A 205 1.69 -4.45 -8.89
N THR A 206 0.45 -4.27 -8.44
CA THR A 206 -0.63 -3.73 -9.27
C THR A 206 -1.40 -2.64 -8.52
N GLY A 207 -1.43 -1.45 -9.12
CA GLY A 207 -2.23 -0.33 -8.61
C GLY A 207 -3.70 -0.59 -8.83
N ILE A 208 -4.48 -0.36 -7.78
CA ILE A 208 -5.91 -0.63 -7.75
C ILE A 208 -6.71 0.59 -7.35
N SER A 209 -7.90 0.71 -7.92
CA SER A 209 -8.88 1.75 -7.56
C SER A 209 -10.25 1.14 -7.26
N PHE A 210 -10.94 1.73 -6.28
CA PHE A 210 -12.21 1.22 -5.77
C PHE A 210 -13.39 1.92 -6.41
N ASN A 211 -14.33 1.15 -6.95
CA ASN A 211 -15.55 1.72 -7.50
C ASN A 211 -16.66 1.81 -6.44
N THR A 212 -16.71 2.95 -5.74
CA THR A 212 -17.67 3.16 -4.63
C THR A 212 -19.04 3.66 -5.09
N HIS A 213 -19.35 3.60 -6.39
CA HIS A 213 -20.71 3.88 -6.86
C HIS A 213 -21.66 2.78 -6.41
N LEU A 214 -22.71 3.14 -5.67
CA LEU A 214 -23.63 2.18 -5.05
C LEU A 214 -24.28 1.21 -6.04
N TYR A 215 -24.58 1.67 -7.26
CA TYR A 215 -25.19 0.84 -8.30
C TYR A 215 -24.23 -0.21 -8.89
N ARG A 216 -22.94 -0.15 -8.56
CA ARG A 216 -21.92 -1.13 -8.98
C ARG A 216 -21.56 -2.11 -7.87
N LEU A 217 -22.07 -1.94 -6.65
CA LEU A 217 -21.83 -2.88 -5.56
C LEU A 217 -22.30 -4.27 -5.97
N GLN A 218 -21.43 -5.25 -5.76
CA GLN A 218 -21.71 -6.65 -6.03
C GLN A 218 -22.06 -7.37 -4.73
N GLN A 219 -22.83 -8.44 -4.83
CA GLN A 219 -23.13 -9.31 -3.71
C GLN A 219 -22.95 -10.76 -4.13
N ALA A 220 -22.27 -11.53 -3.30
CA ALA A 220 -22.18 -12.99 -3.43
C ALA A 220 -22.58 -13.63 -2.11
N ARG A 221 -23.33 -14.73 -2.18
CA ARG A 221 -23.86 -15.43 -1.00
C ARG A 221 -22.99 -16.61 -0.64
N PHE A 222 -22.58 -16.69 0.62
CA PHE A 222 -21.70 -17.75 1.11
C PHE A 222 -22.35 -18.48 2.28
N ALA A 223 -22.18 -19.79 2.31
CA ALA A 223 -22.58 -20.62 3.44
C ALA A 223 -21.52 -20.56 4.56
N PRO A 224 -21.91 -20.44 5.84
CA PRO A 224 -20.95 -20.45 6.94
C PRO A 224 -20.39 -21.85 7.20
N SER A 225 -19.16 -21.90 7.68
CA SER A 225 -18.56 -23.10 8.26
C SER A 225 -19.16 -23.42 9.64
N ALA A 226 -18.79 -24.57 10.22
CA ALA A 226 -19.18 -24.94 11.59
C ALA A 226 -18.74 -23.93 12.67
N ALA A 227 -17.75 -23.07 12.37
CA ALA A 227 -17.32 -21.99 13.25
C ALA A 227 -18.24 -20.74 13.21
N GLY A 228 -19.32 -20.77 12.42
CA GLY A 228 -20.23 -19.64 12.24
C GLY A 228 -19.59 -18.49 11.47
N ALA A 229 -18.68 -18.78 10.55
CA ALA A 229 -18.01 -17.80 9.70
C ALA A 229 -17.72 -18.41 8.33
N VAL A 230 -17.59 -17.58 7.30
CA VAL A 230 -17.14 -18.00 5.97
C VAL A 230 -15.62 -18.08 5.97
N VAL A 231 -15.08 -19.29 5.83
CA VAL A 231 -13.64 -19.58 5.93
C VAL A 231 -13.15 -20.11 4.59
N ALA A 232 -12.01 -19.63 4.13
CA ALA A 232 -11.40 -20.10 2.89
C ALA A 232 -10.97 -21.56 2.99
N GLN A 233 -10.90 -22.21 1.83
CA GLN A 233 -10.40 -23.56 1.65
C GLN A 233 -9.10 -23.51 0.82
N GLY A 234 -8.25 -24.54 0.93
CA GLY A 234 -7.01 -24.63 0.16
C GLY A 234 -5.74 -24.60 1.01
N SER A 235 -4.72 -23.92 0.50
CA SER A 235 -3.38 -23.86 1.09
C SER A 235 -2.91 -22.41 1.28
N PRO A 236 -1.84 -22.17 2.07
CA PRO A 236 -1.30 -20.82 2.31
C PRO A 236 -1.04 -19.98 1.05
N THR A 237 -0.75 -20.62 -0.08
CA THR A 237 -0.46 -19.95 -1.36
C THR A 237 -1.67 -19.87 -2.30
N ASN A 238 -2.77 -20.55 -1.96
CA ASN A 238 -3.94 -20.67 -2.82
C ASN A 238 -5.25 -20.87 -2.03
N TRP A 239 -5.60 -19.86 -1.23
CA TRP A 239 -6.87 -19.80 -0.54
C TRP A 239 -8.01 -19.44 -1.52
N HIS A 240 -9.14 -20.12 -1.39
CA HIS A 240 -10.34 -19.84 -2.17
C HIS A 240 -11.61 -19.91 -1.34
N PHE A 241 -12.61 -19.15 -1.75
CA PHE A 241 -13.98 -19.21 -1.27
C PHE A 241 -14.88 -19.73 -2.38
N THR A 242 -15.93 -20.44 -2.02
CA THR A 242 -16.95 -20.92 -2.96
C THR A 242 -18.30 -20.41 -2.48
N ASP A 243 -19.04 -19.73 -3.36
CA ASP A 243 -20.37 -19.23 -3.05
C ASP A 243 -21.43 -20.36 -3.12
N GLU A 244 -22.68 -20.03 -2.78
CA GLU A 244 -23.80 -20.99 -2.83
C GLU A 244 -24.12 -21.49 -4.25
N HIS A 245 -23.63 -20.80 -5.29
CA HIS A 245 -23.84 -21.15 -6.68
C HIS A 245 -22.67 -21.94 -7.27
N GLY A 246 -21.66 -22.27 -6.46
CA GLY A 246 -20.47 -23.00 -6.90
C GLY A 246 -19.43 -22.13 -7.63
N VAL A 247 -19.59 -20.80 -7.63
CA VAL A 247 -18.59 -19.87 -8.16
C VAL A 247 -17.40 -19.80 -7.21
N ARG A 248 -16.20 -19.98 -7.76
CA ARG A 248 -14.96 -19.95 -7.02
C ARG A 248 -14.31 -18.56 -7.06
N TYR A 249 -13.83 -18.15 -5.90
CA TYR A 249 -13.16 -16.87 -5.68
C TYR A 249 -11.81 -17.13 -5.03
N ARG A 250 -10.72 -16.78 -5.72
CA ARG A 250 -9.40 -16.83 -5.14
C ARG A 250 -9.21 -15.65 -4.19
N ALA A 251 -8.74 -15.90 -2.98
CA ALA A 251 -8.33 -14.84 -2.07
C ALA A 251 -6.94 -14.36 -2.49
N VAL A 252 -6.82 -13.06 -2.80
CA VAL A 252 -5.59 -12.48 -3.35
C VAL A 252 -4.72 -11.94 -2.23
N THR A 253 -5.30 -11.04 -1.43
CA THR A 253 -4.61 -10.32 -0.37
C THR A 253 -5.64 -9.79 0.62
N ARG A 254 -5.17 -9.18 1.70
CA ARG A 254 -5.98 -8.37 2.60
C ARG A 254 -5.45 -6.95 2.61
N LEU A 255 -6.33 -5.98 2.35
CA LEU A 255 -5.99 -4.58 2.56
C LEU A 255 -5.86 -4.29 4.04
N ARG A 256 -5.01 -3.33 4.39
CA ARG A 256 -4.97 -2.84 5.76
C ARG A 256 -6.31 -2.28 6.20
N SER A 257 -6.52 -2.34 7.52
CA SER A 257 -7.78 -1.94 8.13
C SER A 257 -8.14 -0.47 7.90
N ASP A 258 -7.14 0.41 7.84
CA ASP A 258 -7.35 1.85 7.63
C ASP A 258 -7.79 2.16 6.21
N LEU A 259 -7.13 1.56 5.21
CA LEU A 259 -7.54 1.67 3.81
C LEU A 259 -8.94 1.06 3.59
N SER A 260 -9.19 -0.12 4.16
CA SER A 260 -10.51 -0.77 4.10
C SER A 260 -11.61 0.12 4.71
N ALA A 261 -11.32 0.75 5.85
CA ALA A 261 -12.24 1.69 6.50
C ALA A 261 -12.47 2.96 5.66
N GLN A 262 -11.47 3.45 4.93
CA GLN A 262 -11.64 4.57 3.99
C GLN A 262 -12.61 4.20 2.86
N VAL A 263 -12.55 2.97 2.33
CA VAL A 263 -13.52 2.52 1.30
C VAL A 263 -14.93 2.46 1.88
N VAL A 264 -15.12 1.90 3.07
CA VAL A 264 -16.42 1.90 3.75
C VAL A 264 -16.93 3.32 4.00
N HIS A 265 -16.06 4.23 4.42
CA HIS A 265 -16.42 5.63 4.60
C HIS A 265 -16.88 6.29 3.30
N SER A 266 -16.18 6.05 2.19
CA SER A 266 -16.56 6.55 0.86
C SER A 266 -17.93 6.02 0.41
N LEU A 267 -18.22 4.74 0.66
CA LEU A 267 -19.55 4.16 0.44
C LEU A 267 -20.62 4.85 1.31
N GLY A 268 -20.36 4.98 2.60
CA GLY A 268 -21.26 5.67 3.53
C GLY A 268 -21.55 7.11 3.07
N SER A 269 -20.51 7.86 2.74
CA SER A 269 -20.63 9.21 2.18
C SER A 269 -21.52 9.23 0.93
N ALA A 270 -21.32 8.30 -0.01
CA ALA A 270 -22.15 8.17 -1.20
C ALA A 270 -23.62 7.86 -0.88
N THR A 271 -23.92 7.02 0.13
CA THR A 271 -25.30 6.72 0.56
C THR A 271 -25.99 7.90 1.25
N THR A 272 -25.25 8.73 1.96
CA THR A 272 -25.80 9.85 2.73
C THR A 272 -26.04 11.11 1.89
N ARG A 273 -25.62 11.12 0.62
CA ARG A 273 -25.93 12.22 -0.30
C ARG A 273 -27.43 12.27 -0.54
N VAL A 274 -28.10 13.14 0.20
CA VAL A 274 -29.48 13.50 -0.06
C VAL A 274 -29.49 14.23 -1.39
N GLY A 275 -30.23 13.69 -2.37
CA GLY A 275 -30.49 14.38 -3.63
C GLY A 275 -31.37 15.60 -3.37
N THR A 276 -30.79 16.68 -2.86
CA THR A 276 -31.46 17.97 -2.83
C THR A 276 -31.37 18.55 -4.24
N ASP A 277 -32.33 18.20 -5.08
CA ASP A 277 -32.48 18.84 -6.39
C ASP A 277 -33.13 20.22 -6.17
N GLN A 278 -32.36 21.13 -5.55
CA GLN A 278 -32.77 22.53 -5.38
C GLN A 278 -33.05 23.18 -6.74
N SER A 279 -32.41 22.69 -7.80
CA SER A 279 -32.68 23.05 -9.20
C SER A 279 -34.02 22.52 -9.74
N GLU A 280 -34.53 21.36 -9.31
CA GLU A 280 -35.87 20.86 -9.68
C GLU A 280 -36.96 21.81 -9.21
N TRP A 281 -36.81 22.34 -7.98
CA TRP A 281 -37.72 23.33 -7.43
C TRP A 281 -37.76 24.60 -8.29
N LEU A 282 -36.60 25.08 -8.78
CA LEU A 282 -36.53 26.20 -9.73
C LEU A 282 -37.11 25.82 -11.11
N ARG A 283 -36.88 24.59 -11.57
CA ARG A 283 -37.37 24.10 -12.87
C ARG A 283 -38.88 23.89 -12.89
N ARG A 284 -39.48 23.51 -11.77
CA ARG A 284 -40.93 23.36 -11.59
C ARG A 284 -41.61 24.68 -11.23
N GLY A 285 -40.97 25.52 -10.43
CA GLY A 285 -41.49 26.84 -10.03
C GLY A 285 -41.55 27.85 -11.18
N ALA A 286 -40.73 27.69 -12.22
CA ALA A 286 -40.79 28.52 -13.43
C ALA A 286 -41.95 28.14 -14.41
N ARG A 287 -42.81 27.18 -14.04
CA ARG A 287 -43.95 26.70 -14.85
C ARG A 287 -45.33 27.02 -14.25
N THR A 288 -45.40 27.88 -13.25
CA THR A 288 -46.65 28.43 -12.69
C THR A 288 -46.67 29.94 -12.84
#